data_AF-A0A0V0U3A9-F1
#
_entry.id   AF-A0A0V0U3A9-F1
#
_cell.length_a   1.000
_cell.length_b   1.000
_cell.length_c   1.000
_cell.angle_alpha   90.00
_cell.angle_beta   90.00
_cell.angle_gamma   90.00
#
_symmetry.space_group_name_H-M   'P 1'
#
loop_
_entity.id
_entity.type
_entity.pdbx_description
1 polymer ?
#
loop_
_entity_poly.entity_id
_entity_poly.type
_entity_poly.pdbx_seq_one_letter_code
_entity_poly.pdbx_strand_id
1 'polypeptide(L)'
;LVHEINHMVASYKNMVQSVGTHSDSVHLREDLQHLKEQCLRTCDSAKNCILPQLKSETREPCHSSEFTKHANQFIGSVNLFIIEMRRCKSLCSRFVISLDSHAATTAPESSTNASSTIPADVSRCSNDSYQNCSSVEMEKFSRDLAEAEAILETLENAITIHFSTSKTDPDKHVVNTKSRRRSWRIGKLFANFKTSYA
;
A
#
# COMPACT_ATOMS: atom_id res chain seq x y z
N LEU A 1 0.35 -13.11 -11.33
CA LEU A 1 -0.37 -12.52 -10.18
C LEU A 1 0.52 -12.39 -8.93
N VAL A 2 0.78 -13.44 -8.12
CA VAL A 2 1.53 -13.26 -6.84
C VAL A 2 2.93 -12.66 -7.05
N HIS A 3 3.69 -13.18 -8.03
CA HIS A 3 4.99 -12.62 -8.39
C HIS A 3 4.92 -11.16 -8.86
N GLU A 4 3.92 -10.84 -9.66
CA GLU A 4 3.66 -9.49 -10.18
C GLU A 4 3.31 -8.51 -9.06
N ILE A 5 2.45 -8.92 -8.12
CA ILE A 5 2.13 -8.15 -6.92
C ILE A 5 3.40 -7.89 -6.11
N ASN A 6 4.23 -8.92 -5.89
CA ASN A 6 5.48 -8.74 -5.17
C ASN A 6 6.41 -7.73 -5.85
N HIS A 7 6.50 -7.75 -7.19
CA HIS A 7 7.24 -6.76 -7.95
C HIS A 7 6.65 -5.35 -7.80
N MET A 8 5.33 -5.19 -7.96
CA MET A 8 4.66 -3.89 -7.78
C MET A 8 4.84 -3.33 -6.37
N VAL A 9 4.77 -4.17 -5.33
CA VAL A 9 5.00 -3.75 -3.94
C VAL A 9 6.44 -3.30 -3.73
N ALA A 10 7.42 -3.98 -4.33
CA ALA A 10 8.81 -3.55 -4.27
C ALA A 10 9.02 -2.20 -4.99
N SER A 11 8.46 -2.02 -6.19
CA SER A 11 8.49 -0.75 -6.92
C SER A 11 7.82 0.37 -6.12
N TYR A 12 6.63 0.10 -5.57
CA TYR A 12 5.88 1.06 -4.77
C TYR A 12 6.69 1.50 -3.55
N LYS A 13 7.26 0.54 -2.81
CA LYS A 13 8.14 0.83 -1.67
C LYS A 13 9.30 1.76 -2.05
N ASN A 14 9.99 1.47 -3.16
CA ASN A 14 11.11 2.28 -3.63
C ASN A 14 10.67 3.71 -3.95
N MET A 15 9.53 3.89 -4.62
CA MET A 15 9.00 5.21 -4.92
C MET A 15 8.58 5.97 -3.66
N VAL A 16 7.95 5.29 -2.68
CA VAL A 16 7.58 5.92 -1.40
C VAL A 16 8.83 6.35 -0.61
N GLN A 17 10.01 5.75 -0.83
CA GLN A 17 11.26 6.21 -0.20
C GLN A 17 11.71 7.58 -0.71
N SER A 18 11.39 7.93 -1.95
CA SER A 18 11.71 9.22 -2.55
C SER A 18 10.80 10.35 -2.07
N VAL A 19 9.66 10.03 -1.43
CA VAL A 19 8.73 11.04 -0.90
C VAL A 19 9.37 11.82 0.26
N GLY A 20 9.32 13.16 0.18
CA GLY A 20 9.95 14.09 1.12
C GLY A 20 11.45 14.29 0.89
N THR A 21 12.00 13.81 -0.22
CA THR A 21 13.41 13.97 -0.60
C THR A 21 13.57 14.96 -1.77
N HIS A 22 14.80 15.20 -2.23
CA HIS A 22 15.07 16.02 -3.41
C HIS A 22 14.53 15.42 -4.72
N SER A 23 14.20 14.12 -4.74
CA SER A 23 13.58 13.45 -5.89
C SER A 23 12.05 13.47 -5.84
N ASP A 24 11.47 14.09 -4.81
CA ASP A 24 10.02 14.19 -4.65
C ASP A 24 9.42 15.21 -5.62
N SER A 25 8.53 14.74 -6.50
CA SER A 25 7.94 15.54 -7.58
C SER A 25 6.49 15.16 -7.81
N VAL A 26 5.72 16.04 -8.45
CA VAL A 26 4.31 15.77 -8.80
C VAL A 26 4.18 14.49 -9.63
N HIS A 27 5.06 14.30 -10.63
CA HIS A 27 5.09 13.09 -11.46
C HIS A 27 5.31 11.82 -10.62
N LEU A 28 6.24 11.85 -9.66
CA LEU A 28 6.43 10.72 -8.74
C LEU A 28 5.16 10.43 -7.92
N ARG A 29 4.43 11.46 -7.48
CA ARG A 29 3.16 11.30 -6.73
C ARG A 29 2.06 10.70 -7.59
N GLU A 30 1.97 11.10 -8.85
CA GLU A 30 1.03 10.53 -9.83
C GLU A 30 1.37 9.06 -10.12
N ASP A 31 2.63 8.74 -10.36
CA ASP A 31 3.08 7.36 -10.58
C ASP A 31 2.78 6.48 -9.34
N LEU A 32 2.98 7.02 -8.13
CA LEU A 32 2.63 6.33 -6.88
C LEU A 32 1.13 6.01 -6.83
N GLN A 33 0.28 6.97 -7.21
CA GLN A 33 -1.16 6.76 -7.23
C GLN A 33 -1.54 5.68 -8.25
N HIS A 34 -1.01 5.74 -9.46
CA HIS A 34 -1.28 4.75 -10.50
C HIS A 34 -0.82 3.34 -10.09
N LEU A 35 0.39 3.22 -9.55
CA LEU A 35 0.94 1.94 -9.11
C LEU A 35 0.16 1.36 -7.93
N LYS A 36 -0.27 2.20 -6.97
CA LYS A 36 -1.16 1.79 -5.87
C LYS A 36 -2.46 1.20 -6.41
N GLU A 37 -3.13 1.90 -7.31
CA GLU A 37 -4.41 1.46 -7.86
C GLU A 37 -4.26 0.17 -8.69
N GLN A 38 -3.18 0.05 -9.45
CA GLN A 38 -2.87 -1.19 -10.17
C GLN A 38 -2.61 -2.34 -9.20
N CYS A 39 -1.79 -2.13 -8.17
CA CYS A 39 -1.48 -3.15 -7.18
C CYS A 39 -2.75 -3.63 -6.45
N LEU A 40 -3.64 -2.70 -6.08
CA LEU A 40 -4.91 -3.04 -5.43
C LEU A 40 -5.82 -3.89 -6.33
N ARG A 41 -6.00 -3.51 -7.61
CA ARG A 41 -6.78 -4.29 -8.58
C ARG A 41 -6.21 -5.70 -8.80
N THR A 42 -4.89 -5.82 -8.87
CA THR A 42 -4.24 -7.12 -9.01
C THR A 42 -4.36 -7.95 -7.73
N CYS A 43 -4.31 -7.33 -6.55
CA CYS A 43 -4.60 -8.00 -5.27
C CYS A 43 -6.03 -8.56 -5.24
N ASP A 44 -7.04 -7.78 -5.65
CA ASP A 44 -8.43 -8.26 -5.69
C ASP A 44 -8.58 -9.44 -6.68
N SER A 45 -7.98 -9.31 -7.86
CA SER A 45 -7.96 -10.39 -8.87
C SER A 45 -7.29 -11.66 -8.32
N ALA A 46 -6.13 -11.53 -7.67
CA ALA A 46 -5.42 -12.65 -7.06
C ALA A 46 -6.22 -13.31 -5.92
N LYS A 47 -6.87 -12.52 -5.07
CA LYS A 47 -7.79 -13.02 -4.04
C LYS A 47 -8.90 -13.86 -4.66
N ASN A 48 -9.53 -13.38 -5.74
CA ASN A 48 -10.63 -14.10 -6.42
C ASN A 48 -10.16 -15.41 -7.07
N CYS A 49 -8.88 -15.52 -7.44
CA CYS A 49 -8.27 -16.78 -7.90
C CYS A 49 -7.89 -17.74 -6.76
N ILE A 50 -7.41 -17.21 -5.64
CA ILE A 50 -6.82 -18.00 -4.54
C ILE A 50 -7.89 -18.58 -3.61
N LEU A 51 -8.91 -17.80 -3.26
CA LEU A 51 -9.93 -18.21 -2.30
C LEU A 51 -10.67 -19.50 -2.69
N PRO A 52 -11.12 -19.70 -3.96
CA PRO A 52 -11.76 -20.94 -4.35
C PRO A 52 -10.86 -22.16 -4.20
N GLN A 53 -9.57 -22.01 -4.55
CA GLN A 53 -8.57 -23.08 -4.50
C GLN A 53 -8.21 -23.47 -3.05
N LEU A 54 -8.05 -22.50 -2.15
CA LEU A 54 -7.86 -22.78 -0.72
C LEU A 54 -9.05 -23.54 -0.12
N LYS A 55 -10.27 -23.18 -0.54
CA LYS A 55 -11.50 -23.85 -0.09
C LYS A 55 -11.63 -25.27 -0.63
N SER A 56 -11.18 -25.55 -1.87
CA SER A 56 -11.18 -26.90 -2.41
C SER A 56 -10.13 -27.80 -1.74
N GLU A 57 -8.92 -27.27 -1.49
CA GLU A 57 -7.85 -28.02 -0.79
C GLU A 57 -8.23 -28.34 0.67
N THR A 58 -9.07 -27.50 1.28
CA THR A 58 -9.67 -27.77 2.60
C THR A 58 -10.56 -29.02 2.62
N ARG A 59 -11.27 -29.31 1.52
CA ARG A 59 -12.27 -30.40 1.45
C ARG A 59 -11.64 -31.74 1.09
N GLU A 60 -10.67 -31.72 0.20
CA GLU A 60 -9.89 -32.89 -0.21
C GLU A 60 -8.42 -32.53 0.03
N PRO A 61 -7.83 -32.92 1.18
CA PRO A 61 -6.46 -32.57 1.54
C PRO A 61 -5.47 -33.32 0.63
N CYS A 62 -5.36 -32.88 -0.62
CA CYS A 62 -4.25 -33.22 -1.48
C CYS A 62 -3.04 -32.40 -1.00
N HIS A 63 -1.86 -33.02 -0.91
CA HIS A 63 -0.64 -32.45 -0.34
C HIS A 63 -0.03 -31.26 -1.13
N SER A 64 -0.81 -30.32 -1.66
CA SER A 64 -0.32 -29.18 -2.44
C SER A 64 0.27 -28.09 -1.54
N SER A 65 1.30 -28.47 -0.79
CA SER A 65 2.12 -27.55 0.00
C SER A 65 2.64 -26.37 -0.84
N GLU A 66 2.79 -26.55 -2.15
CA GLU A 66 3.18 -25.49 -3.08
C GLU A 66 2.11 -24.42 -3.24
N PHE A 67 0.84 -24.77 -3.48
CA PHE A 67 -0.20 -23.75 -3.61
C PHE A 67 -0.38 -22.97 -2.29
N THR A 68 -0.44 -23.70 -1.18
CA THR A 68 -0.50 -23.11 0.16
C THR A 68 0.70 -22.18 0.44
N LYS A 69 1.92 -22.52 -0.03
CA LYS A 69 3.08 -21.61 0.05
C LYS A 69 2.85 -20.32 -0.74
N HIS A 70 2.34 -20.40 -1.96
CA HIS A 70 2.06 -19.22 -2.79
C HIS A 70 0.97 -18.32 -2.18
N ALA A 71 -0.06 -18.92 -1.57
CA ALA A 71 -1.08 -18.17 -0.83
C ALA A 71 -0.49 -17.43 0.37
N ASN A 72 0.40 -18.06 1.14
CA ASN A 72 1.11 -17.41 2.24
C ASN A 72 2.03 -16.28 1.76
N GLN A 73 2.73 -16.47 0.64
CA GLN A 73 3.53 -15.40 0.03
C GLN A 73 2.67 -14.21 -0.37
N PHE A 74 1.50 -14.47 -0.98
CA PHE A 74 0.55 -13.43 -1.34
C PHE A 74 0.05 -12.63 -0.12
N ILE A 75 -0.33 -13.31 0.96
CA ILE A 75 -0.68 -12.66 2.25
C ILE A 75 0.45 -11.74 2.71
N GLY A 76 1.70 -12.22 2.66
CA GLY A 76 2.88 -11.42 2.99
C GLY A 76 3.03 -10.17 2.11
N SER A 77 2.84 -10.30 0.79
CA SER A 77 2.90 -9.17 -0.14
C SER A 77 1.80 -8.13 0.10
N VAL A 78 0.55 -8.55 0.36
CA VAL A 78 -0.55 -7.63 0.68
C VAL A 78 -0.28 -6.91 2.00
N ASN A 79 0.20 -7.61 3.03
CA ASN A 79 0.54 -6.98 4.31
C ASN A 79 1.65 -5.93 4.15
N LEU A 80 2.71 -6.25 3.38
CA LEU A 80 3.76 -5.27 3.07
C LEU A 80 3.23 -4.07 2.28
N PHE A 81 2.34 -4.31 1.32
CA PHE A 81 1.68 -3.24 0.57
C PHE A 81 0.92 -2.28 1.49
N ILE A 82 0.10 -2.80 2.40
CA ILE A 82 -0.65 -2.00 3.37
C ILE A 82 0.30 -1.17 4.25
N ILE A 83 1.40 -1.74 4.72
CA ILE A 83 2.41 -1.02 5.51
C ILE A 83 2.97 0.17 4.71
N GLU A 84 3.35 -0.05 3.45
CA GLU A 84 3.87 1.01 2.59
C GLU A 84 2.80 2.04 2.20
N MET A 85 1.52 1.64 2.04
CA MET A 85 0.41 2.57 1.84
C MET A 85 0.23 3.50 3.04
N ARG A 86 0.27 2.97 4.27
CA ARG A 86 0.20 3.79 5.48
C ARG A 86 1.40 4.74 5.58
N ARG A 87 2.59 4.26 5.23
CA ARG A 87 3.80 5.09 5.17
C ARG A 87 3.66 6.22 4.15
N CYS A 88 3.20 5.90 2.94
CA CYS A 88 2.93 6.86 1.88
C CYS A 88 1.94 7.93 2.34
N LYS A 89 0.78 7.53 2.88
CA LYS A 89 -0.23 8.46 3.43
C LYS A 89 0.36 9.44 4.45
N SER A 90 1.13 8.91 5.40
CA SER A 90 1.80 9.72 6.44
C SER A 90 2.78 10.72 5.81
N LEU A 91 3.62 10.27 4.89
CA LEU A 91 4.59 11.13 4.21
C LEU A 91 3.91 12.20 3.35
N CYS A 92 2.88 11.86 2.58
CA CYS A 92 2.11 12.82 1.78
C CYS A 92 1.46 13.91 2.63
N SER A 93 0.94 13.56 3.80
CA SER A 93 0.35 14.55 4.71
C SER A 93 1.38 15.52 5.31
N ARG A 94 2.65 15.09 5.41
CA ARG A 94 3.72 15.86 6.04
C ARG A 94 4.54 16.68 5.04
N PHE A 95 4.69 16.18 3.82
CA PHE A 95 5.42 16.81 2.73
C PHE A 95 4.46 17.16 1.59
N VAL A 96 3.78 18.30 1.76
CA VAL A 96 2.87 18.84 0.75
C VAL A 96 3.70 19.50 -0.35
N ILE A 97 3.48 19.09 -1.60
CA ILE A 97 4.10 19.76 -2.75
C ILE A 97 3.28 21.01 -3.04
N SER A 98 3.83 22.18 -2.72
CA SER A 98 3.24 23.46 -3.10
C SER A 98 3.48 23.71 -4.58
N LEU A 99 2.42 23.99 -5.34
CA LEU A 99 2.48 24.31 -6.78
C LEU A 99 2.87 25.77 -7.04
N ASP A 100 3.52 26.46 -6.10
CA ASP A 100 4.02 27.81 -6.31
C ASP A 100 5.45 27.77 -6.89
N SER A 101 5.55 27.54 -8.20
CA SER A 101 6.77 27.85 -8.97
C SER A 101 6.45 28.02 -10.46
N HIS A 102 5.54 28.94 -10.75
CA HIS A 102 5.51 29.63 -12.05
C HIS A 102 5.43 31.14 -11.83
N ALA A 103 6.43 31.71 -11.15
CA ALA A 103 6.72 33.12 -11.25
C ALA A 103 8.22 33.37 -11.04
N ALA A 104 8.81 34.08 -12.01
CA ALA A 104 10.16 34.65 -12.02
C ALA A 104 11.33 33.70 -12.33
N THR A 105 11.47 33.39 -13.63
CA THR A 105 12.80 33.47 -14.26
C THR A 105 12.66 34.30 -15.54
N THR A 106 12.52 35.60 -15.37
CA THR A 106 12.90 36.58 -16.40
C THR A 106 14.22 37.20 -15.96
N ALA A 107 15.16 37.23 -16.89
CA ALA A 107 16.56 37.63 -16.74
C ALA A 107 16.76 39.03 -16.10
N PRO A 108 17.94 39.32 -15.52
CA PRO A 108 18.27 40.64 -15.03
C PRO A 108 18.76 41.52 -16.19
N GLU A 109 17.95 42.49 -16.60
CA GLU A 109 18.42 43.65 -17.35
C GLU A 109 18.18 44.93 -16.56
N SER A 110 19.06 45.89 -16.84
CA SER A 110 19.43 47.05 -16.07
C SER A 110 18.37 48.15 -15.98
N SER A 111 18.53 48.96 -14.93
CA SER A 111 18.45 50.43 -14.90
C SER A 111 17.51 51.01 -13.83
N THR A 112 18.14 51.77 -12.94
CA THR A 112 17.61 52.66 -11.92
C THR A 112 16.81 53.81 -12.54
N ASN A 113 15.55 53.99 -12.10
CA ASN A 113 14.99 55.23 -11.54
C ASN A 113 13.45 55.26 -11.67
N ALA A 114 12.73 55.34 -10.54
CA ALA A 114 11.66 56.31 -10.24
C ALA A 114 10.70 55.80 -9.13
N SER A 115 10.38 56.70 -8.21
CA SER A 115 9.35 56.55 -7.16
C SER A 115 7.94 56.45 -7.73
N SER A 116 7.07 55.65 -7.10
CA SER A 116 5.83 56.09 -6.44
C SER A 116 4.70 55.04 -6.49
N THR A 117 4.06 54.87 -5.33
CA THR A 117 2.68 54.43 -5.10
C THR A 117 2.37 52.93 -5.16
N ILE A 118 2.26 52.36 -3.96
CA ILE A 118 1.57 51.11 -3.62
C ILE A 118 0.07 51.22 -4.00
N PRO A 119 -0.51 50.16 -4.58
CA PRO A 119 -1.81 49.70 -4.13
C PRO A 119 -1.69 48.28 -3.57
N ALA A 120 -2.04 48.14 -2.29
CA ALA A 120 -2.31 46.87 -1.66
C ALA A 120 -3.64 46.36 -2.20
N ASP A 121 -3.59 45.54 -3.25
CA ASP A 121 -4.70 44.67 -3.60
C ASP A 121 -4.30 43.25 -3.22
N VAL A 122 -4.62 42.90 -1.97
CA VAL A 122 -4.55 41.52 -1.49
C VAL A 122 -5.64 40.77 -2.23
N SER A 123 -5.31 40.27 -3.42
CA SER A 123 -6.09 39.24 -4.10
C SER A 123 -6.11 38.02 -3.17
N ARG A 124 -7.18 37.96 -2.39
CA ARG A 124 -7.57 36.80 -1.59
C ARG A 124 -8.03 35.72 -2.57
N CYS A 125 -7.07 35.10 -3.25
CA CYS A 125 -7.33 33.91 -4.05
C CYS A 125 -7.91 32.85 -3.13
N SER A 126 -9.10 32.38 -3.46
CA SER A 126 -9.90 31.44 -2.68
C SER A 126 -9.14 30.16 -2.34
N ASN A 127 -8.78 29.98 -1.07
CA ASN A 127 -8.20 28.74 -0.55
C ASN A 127 -9.19 27.54 -0.55
N ASP A 128 -10.48 27.78 -0.77
CA ASP A 128 -11.54 26.77 -0.61
C ASP A 128 -11.47 25.64 -1.66
N SER A 129 -11.00 25.91 -2.88
CA SER A 129 -10.94 24.92 -3.96
C SER A 129 -9.77 23.92 -3.81
N TYR A 130 -8.61 24.37 -3.32
CA TYR A 130 -7.44 23.51 -3.10
C TYR A 130 -7.61 22.60 -1.87
N GLN A 131 -8.25 23.11 -0.81
CA GLN A 131 -8.55 22.31 0.39
C GLN A 131 -9.60 21.23 0.14
N ASN A 132 -10.59 21.49 -0.73
CA ASN A 132 -11.59 20.50 -1.09
C ASN A 132 -11.01 19.34 -1.93
N CYS A 133 -10.10 19.63 -2.88
CA CYS A 133 -9.45 18.60 -3.71
C CYS A 133 -8.58 17.64 -2.86
N SER A 134 -7.76 18.19 -1.95
CA SER A 134 -6.91 17.41 -1.04
C SER A 134 -7.71 16.51 -0.09
N SER A 135 -8.89 16.97 0.36
CA SER A 135 -9.78 16.19 1.21
C SER A 135 -10.33 14.95 0.49
N VAL A 136 -10.81 15.10 -0.74
CA VAL A 136 -11.41 14.00 -1.53
C VAL A 136 -10.36 12.94 -1.88
N GLU A 137 -9.14 13.34 -2.23
CA GLU A 137 -8.04 12.41 -2.51
C GLU A 137 -7.62 11.61 -1.28
N MET A 138 -7.56 12.26 -0.11
CA MET A 138 -7.25 11.61 1.16
C MET A 138 -8.33 10.64 1.61
N GLU A 139 -9.60 10.95 1.36
CA GLU A 139 -10.70 10.01 1.58
C GLU A 139 -10.61 8.81 0.64
N LYS A 140 -10.34 9.03 -0.66
CA LYS A 140 -10.12 7.94 -1.62
C LYS A 140 -8.97 7.04 -1.17
N PHE A 141 -7.85 7.62 -0.76
CA PHE A 141 -6.71 6.86 -0.25
C PHE A 141 -7.10 6.00 0.96
N SER A 142 -7.93 6.55 1.86
CA SER A 142 -8.38 5.83 3.05
C SER A 142 -9.31 4.67 2.70
N ARG A 143 -10.17 4.82 1.68
CA ARG A 143 -10.99 3.72 1.14
C ARG A 143 -10.12 2.63 0.51
N ASP A 144 -9.15 3.01 -0.32
CA ASP A 144 -8.23 2.07 -0.97
C ASP A 144 -7.41 1.27 0.07
N LEU A 145 -7.00 1.92 1.17
CA LEU A 145 -6.31 1.27 2.28
C LEU A 145 -7.22 0.26 3.01
N ALA A 146 -8.46 0.65 3.31
CA ALA A 146 -9.43 -0.23 3.95
C ALA A 146 -9.78 -1.45 3.07
N GLU A 147 -9.83 -1.26 1.75
CA GLU A 147 -10.02 -2.35 0.80
C GLU A 147 -8.86 -3.36 0.85
N ALA A 148 -7.61 -2.88 0.84
CA ALA A 148 -6.45 -3.74 0.97
C ALA A 148 -6.45 -4.52 2.32
N GLU A 149 -6.83 -3.85 3.41
CA GLU A 149 -6.97 -4.48 4.73
C GLU A 149 -8.06 -5.57 4.74
N ALA A 150 -9.20 -5.34 4.09
CA ALA A 150 -10.27 -6.34 3.96
C ALA A 150 -9.84 -7.54 3.11
N ILE A 151 -9.05 -7.32 2.05
CA ILE A 151 -8.45 -8.40 1.26
C ILE A 151 -7.54 -9.25 2.15
N LEU A 152 -6.66 -8.63 2.94
CA LEU A 152 -5.75 -9.33 3.84
C LEU A 152 -6.52 -10.17 4.87
N GLU A 153 -7.48 -9.56 5.56
CA GLU A 153 -8.30 -10.25 6.57
C GLU A 153 -9.01 -11.48 5.98
N THR A 154 -9.57 -11.34 4.77
CA THR A 154 -10.24 -12.44 4.08
C THR A 154 -9.28 -13.61 3.81
N LEU A 155 -8.05 -13.32 3.38
CA LEU A 155 -7.04 -14.33 3.10
C LEU A 155 -6.51 -15.00 4.37
N GLU A 156 -6.26 -14.21 5.42
CA GLU A 156 -5.83 -14.71 6.74
C GLU A 156 -6.87 -15.63 7.38
N ASN A 157 -8.15 -15.29 7.23
CA ASN A 157 -9.25 -16.14 7.68
C ASN A 157 -9.30 -17.45 6.88
N ALA A 158 -9.18 -17.38 5.55
CA ALA A 158 -9.21 -18.56 4.69
C ALA A 158 -8.04 -19.52 4.98
N ILE A 159 -6.82 -19.00 5.16
CA ILE A 159 -5.65 -19.82 5.46
C ILE A 159 -5.74 -20.44 6.86
N THR A 160 -6.29 -19.71 7.83
CA THR A 160 -6.52 -20.22 9.18
C THR A 160 -7.48 -21.40 9.15
N ILE A 161 -8.61 -21.27 8.43
CA ILE A 161 -9.59 -22.36 8.26
C ILE A 161 -8.90 -23.57 7.62
N HIS A 162 -8.18 -23.38 6.51
CA HIS A 162 -7.46 -24.44 5.79
C HIS A 162 -6.53 -25.25 6.71
N PHE A 163 -5.76 -24.59 7.58
CA PHE A 163 -4.86 -25.26 8.53
C PHE A 163 -5.58 -25.88 9.74
N SER A 164 -6.74 -25.36 10.14
CA SER A 164 -7.54 -25.94 11.22
C SER A 164 -8.26 -27.21 10.80
N THR A 165 -8.74 -27.29 9.56
CA THR A 165 -9.47 -28.44 9.02
C THR A 165 -8.55 -29.54 8.49
N SER A 166 -7.35 -29.22 8.01
CA SER A 166 -6.37 -30.20 7.52
C SER A 166 -5.69 -31.04 8.64
N LYS A 167 -5.88 -30.67 9.91
CA LYS A 167 -5.28 -31.35 11.08
C LYS A 167 -6.19 -32.37 11.78
N THR A 168 -7.39 -32.63 11.27
CA THR A 168 -8.29 -33.63 11.87
C THR A 168 -7.86 -35.04 11.43
N ASP A 169 -6.84 -35.55 12.11
CA ASP A 169 -6.60 -36.99 12.27
C ASP A 169 -7.79 -37.56 13.06
N PRO A 170 -8.56 -38.54 12.54
CA PRO A 170 -9.81 -39.00 13.16
C PRO A 170 -9.64 -39.65 14.55
N ASP A 171 -8.40 -39.91 14.99
CA ASP A 171 -8.11 -40.69 16.20
C ASP A 171 -7.60 -39.90 17.41
N LYS A 172 -7.62 -38.56 17.37
CA LYS A 172 -7.19 -37.75 18.53
C LYS A 172 -8.31 -36.89 19.10
N HIS A 173 -8.75 -37.29 20.30
CA HIS A 173 -9.68 -36.56 21.15
C HIS A 173 -9.37 -35.06 21.19
N VAL A 174 -10.38 -34.26 20.87
CA VAL A 174 -10.33 -32.80 20.83
C VAL A 174 -10.07 -32.25 22.23
N VAL A 175 -8.83 -31.83 22.50
CA VAL A 175 -8.54 -30.93 23.63
C VAL A 175 -8.80 -29.51 23.15
N ASN A 176 -9.97 -28.98 23.52
CA ASN A 176 -10.36 -27.59 23.31
C ASN A 176 -9.35 -26.67 24.01
N THR A 177 -8.40 -26.13 23.23
CA THR A 177 -7.50 -25.08 23.70
C THR A 177 -8.06 -23.73 23.28
N LYS A 178 -8.71 -23.07 24.25
CA LYS A 178 -9.17 -21.69 24.15
C LYS A 178 -8.07 -20.82 23.54
N SER A 179 -8.33 -20.28 22.35
CA SER A 179 -7.45 -19.38 21.61
C SER A 179 -7.26 -18.07 22.40
N ARG A 180 -6.24 -18.06 23.25
CA ARG A 180 -5.76 -16.86 23.92
C ARG A 180 -4.95 -16.11 22.87
N ARG A 181 -5.45 -14.95 22.41
CA ARG A 181 -4.79 -13.99 21.51
C ARG A 181 -3.29 -13.91 21.84
N ARG A 182 -2.47 -14.71 21.18
CA ARG A 182 -1.01 -14.60 21.25
C ARG A 182 -0.62 -13.81 20.02
N SER A 183 -0.11 -12.62 20.28
CA SER A 183 0.66 -11.80 19.35
C SER A 183 1.63 -12.71 18.60
N TRP A 184 1.26 -13.09 17.38
CA TRP A 184 2.18 -13.72 16.46
C TRP A 184 3.13 -12.61 16.03
N ARG A 185 4.24 -12.47 16.76
CA ARG A 185 5.39 -11.73 16.26
C ARG A 185 5.89 -12.49 15.04
N ILE A 186 5.44 -12.02 13.88
CA ILE A 186 5.78 -12.46 12.53
C ILE A 186 7.31 -12.46 12.24
N GLY A 187 8.13 -11.91 13.13
CA GLY A 187 9.59 -11.80 12.98
C GLY A 187 10.40 -13.09 12.89
N LYS A 188 9.80 -14.29 13.04
CA LYS A 188 10.52 -15.58 12.90
C LYS A 188 10.18 -16.38 11.64
N LEU A 189 9.16 -16.01 10.86
CA LEU A 189 8.82 -16.71 9.61
C LEU A 189 9.55 -16.14 8.39
N PHE A 190 10.17 -14.95 8.51
CA PHE A 190 10.85 -14.27 7.40
C PHE A 190 12.39 -14.34 7.46
N ALA A 191 12.98 -15.16 8.35
CA ALA A 191 14.43 -15.24 8.53
C ALA A 191 15.22 -15.79 7.34
N ASN A 192 14.56 -16.28 6.28
CA ASN A 192 15.23 -16.93 5.13
C ASN A 192 14.93 -16.29 3.76
N PHE A 193 14.42 -15.05 3.71
CA PHE A 193 14.44 -14.30 2.44
C PHE A 193 15.86 -13.79 2.18
N LYS A 194 16.72 -14.68 1.67
CA LYS A 194 17.96 -14.29 1.00
C LYS A 194 17.58 -13.53 -0.27
N THR A 195 17.66 -12.21 -0.23
CA THR A 195 17.68 -11.38 -1.43
C THR A 195 19.00 -11.65 -2.14
N SER A 196 18.99 -12.58 -3.10
CA SER A 196 20.08 -12.70 -4.06
C SER A 196 19.77 -11.74 -5.19
N TYR A 197 20.40 -10.57 -5.17
CA TYR A 197 20.68 -9.79 -6.37
C TYR A 197 22.19 -9.59 -6.41
N ALA A 198 22.77 -10.00 -7.53
CA ALA A 198 24.15 -9.77 -7.92
C ALA A 198 24.37 -8.30 -8.30
#